data_AF-A0A6D2Y744-F1
#
_entry.id   AF-A0A6D2Y744-F1
#
_cell.length_a   1.000
_cell.length_b   1.000
_cell.length_c   1.000
_cell.angle_alpha   90.00
_cell.angle_beta   90.00
_cell.angle_gamma   90.00
#
_symmetry.space_group_name_H-M   'P 1'
#
loop_
_entity.id
_entity.type
_entity.pdbx_description
1 polymer ?
#
loop_
_entity_poly.entity_id
_entity_poly.type
_entity_poly.pdbx_seq_one_letter_code
_entity_poly.pdbx_strand_id
1 'polypeptide(L)'
;MELWRQLSQAGLVPPGLGPPPQALREVSPVEIPGQTLRTAGADTGGACDSLLWIREELGNLRRVDVQLLGQLCSLGLEMGALREELVTILEEEEESSKEEEEDQEPQRKQEEEHLEACPAPHPPDFEMMI
;
A
#
# COMPACT_ATOMS: atom_id res chain seq x y z
N MET A 1 -5.57 14.51 -8.72
CA MET A 1 -5.55 14.68 -7.25
C MET A 1 -6.64 13.91 -6.50
N GLU A 2 -7.69 13.40 -7.16
CA GLU A 2 -8.77 12.69 -6.46
C GLU A 2 -8.34 11.33 -5.87
N LEU A 3 -7.62 10.51 -6.63
CA LEU A 3 -7.12 9.21 -6.14
C LEU A 3 -6.26 9.33 -4.87
N TRP A 4 -5.42 10.37 -4.80
CA TRP A 4 -4.64 10.66 -3.59
C TRP A 4 -5.54 10.98 -2.39
N ARG A 5 -6.62 11.75 -2.60
CA ARG A 5 -7.60 12.07 -1.55
C ARG A 5 -8.27 10.79 -1.04
N GLN A 6 -8.70 9.91 -1.96
CA GLN A 6 -9.31 8.63 -1.62
C GLN A 6 -8.35 7.75 -0.81
N LEU A 7 -7.09 7.61 -1.26
CA LEU A 7 -6.05 6.86 -0.54
C LEU A 7 -5.83 7.42 0.88
N SER A 8 -5.84 8.75 1.02
CA SER A 8 -5.69 9.44 2.31
C SER A 8 -6.89 9.17 3.23
N GLN A 9 -8.11 9.24 2.70
CA GLN A 9 -9.34 8.99 3.45
C GLN A 9 -9.46 7.53 3.91
N ALA A 10 -8.95 6.60 3.11
CA ALA A 10 -8.87 5.19 3.45
C ALA A 10 -7.74 4.89 4.48
N GLY A 11 -6.93 5.87 4.86
CA GLY A 11 -5.80 5.66 5.78
C GLY A 11 -4.68 4.81 5.17
N LEU A 12 -4.65 4.66 3.85
CA LEU A 12 -3.69 3.82 3.11
C LEU A 12 -2.42 4.57 2.69
N VAL A 13 -2.28 5.83 3.11
CA VAL A 13 -1.07 6.63 2.85
C VAL A 13 0.07 6.13 3.73
N PRO A 14 1.25 5.82 3.15
CA PRO A 14 2.41 5.39 3.93
C PRO A 14 2.78 6.38 5.04
N PRO A 15 3.13 5.90 6.25
CA PRO A 15 3.57 6.77 7.33
C PRO A 15 4.76 7.63 6.91
N GLY A 16 4.71 8.92 7.24
CA GLY A 16 5.76 9.88 6.89
C GLY A 16 5.67 10.41 5.45
N LEU A 17 4.77 9.88 4.61
CA LEU A 17 4.49 10.46 3.31
C LEU A 17 3.54 11.65 3.48
N GLY A 18 4.08 12.86 3.29
CA GLY A 18 3.30 14.10 3.33
C GLY A 18 2.37 14.28 2.11
N PRO A 19 1.69 15.42 1.99
CA PRO A 19 0.88 15.72 0.82
C PRO A 19 1.76 15.79 -0.45
N PRO A 20 1.21 15.54 -1.65
CA PRO A 20 1.98 15.58 -2.88
C PRO A 20 2.61 16.97 -3.09
N PRO A 21 3.79 17.04 -3.71
CA PRO A 21 4.43 18.33 -4.02
C PRO A 21 3.49 19.27 -4.77
N GLN A 22 3.62 20.58 -4.55
CA GLN A 22 2.78 21.60 -5.20
C GLN A 22 2.85 21.51 -6.73
N ALA A 23 4.02 21.14 -7.26
CA ALA A 23 4.24 20.87 -8.68
C ALA A 23 3.31 19.77 -9.24
N LEU A 24 2.79 18.84 -8.44
CA LEU A 24 1.84 17.83 -8.92
C LEU A 24 0.38 18.24 -8.68
N ARG A 25 0.14 19.26 -7.85
CA ARG A 25 -1.19 19.72 -7.45
C ARG A 25 -1.76 20.79 -8.37
N GLU A 26 -0.93 21.69 -8.86
CA GLU A 26 -1.37 22.83 -9.68
C GLU A 26 -1.47 22.45 -11.16
N VAL A 27 -2.25 23.21 -11.94
CA VAL A 27 -2.16 23.16 -13.41
C VAL A 27 -0.88 23.85 -13.81
N SER A 28 -0.10 23.24 -14.71
CA SER A 28 1.17 23.78 -15.11
C SER A 28 1.01 25.18 -15.72
N PRO A 29 1.73 26.22 -15.25
CA PRO A 29 1.70 27.56 -15.86
C PRO A 29 2.32 27.59 -17.28
N VAL A 30 2.60 26.43 -17.89
CA VAL A 30 3.03 26.27 -19.28
C VAL A 30 1.92 26.66 -20.29
N GLU A 31 0.66 26.84 -19.84
CA GLU A 31 -0.45 27.27 -20.70
C GLU A 31 -0.61 28.79 -20.88
N ILE A 32 0.33 29.63 -20.46
CA ILE A 32 0.33 31.06 -20.85
C ILE A 32 1.36 31.28 -21.97
N PRO A 33 1.02 30.98 -23.24
CA PRO A 33 1.83 31.43 -24.36
C PRO A 33 1.78 32.96 -24.41
N GLY A 34 2.92 33.60 -24.14
CA GLY A 34 3.15 35.01 -24.53
C GLY A 34 3.48 36.03 -23.44
N GLN A 35 3.59 35.68 -22.16
CA GLN A 35 3.75 36.70 -21.10
C GLN A 35 5.15 36.96 -20.55
N THR A 36 6.22 36.24 -20.93
CA THR A 36 7.51 36.43 -20.23
C THR A 36 8.78 36.48 -21.07
N LEU A 37 8.70 36.65 -22.40
CA LEU A 37 9.89 36.87 -23.24
C LEU A 37 9.62 37.95 -24.31
N ARG A 38 9.33 39.17 -23.86
CA ARG A 38 9.46 40.37 -24.70
C ARG A 38 10.31 41.42 -23.99
N THR A 39 11.57 41.09 -23.72
CA THR A 39 12.57 42.10 -23.40
C THR A 39 13.91 41.77 -24.05
N ALA A 40 14.31 42.71 -24.92
CA ALA A 40 15.64 43.05 -25.40
C ALA A 40 16.37 42.05 -26.33
N GLY A 41 16.54 42.50 -27.57
CA GLY A 41 17.36 41.84 -28.58
C GLY A 41 18.86 41.96 -28.31
N ALA A 42 19.57 40.88 -28.59
CA ALA A 42 20.92 40.78 -29.14
C ALA A 42 21.33 39.30 -29.02
N ASP A 43 21.39 38.57 -30.13
CA ASP A 43 22.04 37.24 -30.28
C ASP A 43 21.85 36.20 -29.14
N THR A 44 20.67 36.21 -28.49
CA THR A 44 20.28 35.28 -27.42
C THR A 44 19.51 34.08 -27.94
N GLY A 45 19.31 33.96 -29.26
CA GLY A 45 18.45 32.95 -29.90
C GLY A 45 18.70 31.54 -29.37
N GLY A 46 19.95 31.07 -29.42
CA GLY A 46 20.28 29.71 -28.95
C GLY A 46 20.11 29.48 -27.44
N ALA A 47 20.34 30.49 -26.59
CA ALA A 47 20.14 30.36 -25.14
C ALA A 47 18.65 30.42 -24.77
N CYS A 48 17.89 31.29 -25.44
CA CYS A 48 16.43 31.34 -25.31
C CYS A 48 15.79 30.03 -25.77
N ASP A 49 16.23 29.47 -26.90
CA ASP A 49 15.74 28.19 -27.42
C ASP A 49 16.07 27.03 -26.46
N SER A 50 17.27 27.02 -25.87
CA SER A 50 17.66 26.01 -24.86
C SER A 50 16.79 26.09 -23.60
N LEU A 51 16.46 27.30 -23.12
CA LEU A 51 15.58 27.49 -21.97
C LEU A 51 14.13 27.09 -22.27
N LEU A 52 13.65 27.34 -23.49
CA LEU A 52 12.33 26.88 -23.94
C LEU A 52 12.26 25.35 -23.96
N TRP A 53 13.29 24.69 -24.51
CA TRP A 53 13.38 23.23 -24.52
C TRP A 53 13.41 22.65 -23.10
N ILE A 54 14.23 23.19 -22.20
CA ILE A 54 14.27 22.74 -20.79
C ILE A 54 12.88 22.86 -20.14
N ARG A 55 12.16 23.95 -20.40
CA ARG A 55 10.82 24.16 -19.84
C ARG A 55 9.81 23.15 -20.37
N GLU A 56 9.88 22.82 -21.66
CA GLU A 56 9.05 21.79 -22.27
C GLU A 56 9.33 20.42 -21.65
N GLU A 57 10.60 20.03 -21.54
CA GLU A 57 11.00 18.76 -20.93
C GLU A 57 10.60 18.65 -19.46
N LEU A 58 10.73 19.71 -18.67
CA LEU A 58 10.21 19.75 -17.30
C LEU A 58 8.68 19.61 -17.25
N GLY A 59 7.98 20.16 -18.24
CA GLY A 59 6.53 19.96 -18.41
C GLY A 59 6.17 18.51 -18.73
N ASN A 60 6.96 17.86 -19.60
CA ASN A 60 6.81 16.46 -19.96
C ASN A 60 7.05 15.54 -18.75
N LEU A 61 8.14 15.77 -18.01
CA LEU A 61 8.46 15.02 -16.80
C LEU A 61 7.36 15.16 -15.74
N ARG A 62 6.90 16.39 -15.49
CA ARG A 62 5.77 16.65 -14.58
C ARG A 62 4.51 15.87 -14.98
N ARG A 63 4.20 15.77 -16.28
CA ARG A 63 3.04 15.00 -16.76
C ARG A 63 3.18 13.53 -16.44
N VAL A 64 4.37 12.95 -16.66
CA VAL A 64 4.68 11.57 -16.30
C VAL A 64 4.57 11.36 -14.79
N ASP A 65 5.10 12.27 -13.97
CA ASP A 65 5.02 12.19 -12.51
C ASP A 65 3.57 12.21 -12.00
N VAL A 66 2.71 13.03 -12.61
CA VAL A 66 1.27 13.06 -12.27
C VAL A 66 0.59 11.74 -12.63
N GLN A 67 0.92 11.16 -13.79
CA GLN A 67 0.39 9.85 -14.20
C GLN A 67 0.85 8.74 -13.27
N LEU A 68 2.15 8.68 -12.97
CA LEU A 68 2.75 7.69 -12.06
C LEU A 68 2.14 7.79 -10.66
N LEU A 69 2.00 9.01 -10.12
CA LEU A 69 1.33 9.21 -8.84
C LEU A 69 -0.12 8.69 -8.87
N GLY A 70 -0.84 8.90 -9.96
CA GLY A 70 -2.18 8.35 -10.16
C GLY A 70 -2.19 6.82 -10.11
N GLN A 71 -1.29 6.17 -10.86
CA GLN A 71 -1.16 4.71 -10.89
C GLN A 71 -0.82 4.13 -9.51
N LEU A 72 0.10 4.77 -8.79
CA LEU A 72 0.46 4.35 -7.42
C LEU A 72 -0.71 4.51 -6.45
N CYS A 73 -1.52 5.57 -6.58
CA CYS A 73 -2.72 5.72 -5.76
C CYS A 73 -3.77 4.65 -6.08
N SER A 74 -4.01 4.35 -7.36
CA SER A 74 -4.90 3.26 -7.78
C SER A 74 -4.46 1.92 -7.21
N LEU A 75 -3.18 1.59 -7.37
CA LEU A 75 -2.61 0.35 -6.82
C LEU A 75 -2.75 0.29 -5.29
N GLY A 76 -2.50 1.39 -4.59
CA GLY A 76 -2.66 1.44 -3.13
C GLY A 76 -4.10 1.18 -2.69
N LEU A 77 -5.09 1.70 -3.42
CA LEU A 77 -6.51 1.43 -3.17
C LEU A 77 -6.87 -0.03 -3.43
N GLU A 78 -6.41 -0.60 -4.55
CA GLU A 78 -6.61 -2.02 -4.89
C GLU A 78 -6.00 -2.95 -3.83
N MET A 79 -4.78 -2.63 -3.37
CA MET A 79 -4.15 -3.37 -2.27
C MET A 79 -4.93 -3.24 -0.94
N GLY A 80 -5.55 -2.08 -0.69
CA GLY A 80 -6.44 -1.88 0.45
C GLY A 80 -7.65 -2.80 0.38
N ALA A 81 -8.36 -2.81 -0.76
CA ALA A 81 -9.51 -3.67 -0.99
C ALA A 81 -9.16 -5.17 -0.85
N LEU A 82 -8.02 -5.59 -1.41
CA LEU A 82 -7.55 -6.98 -1.28
C LEU A 82 -7.25 -7.36 0.18
N ARG A 83 -6.74 -6.43 1.00
CA ARG A 83 -6.52 -6.69 2.43
C ARG A 83 -7.84 -6.88 3.17
N GLU A 84 -8.86 -6.09 2.85
CA GLU A 84 -10.20 -6.25 3.43
C GLU A 84 -10.80 -7.59 3.02
N GLU A 85 -10.74 -7.96 1.74
CA GLU A 85 -11.21 -9.25 1.22
C GLU A 85 -10.51 -10.43 1.92
N LEU A 86 -9.19 -10.36 2.10
CA LEU A 86 -8.44 -11.39 2.83
C LEU A 86 -8.86 -11.50 4.30
N VAL A 87 -9.17 -10.39 4.97
CA VAL A 87 -9.66 -10.42 6.36
C VAL A 87 -11.02 -11.12 6.40
N THR A 88 -11.94 -10.78 5.50
CA THR A 88 -13.26 -11.42 5.43
C THR A 88 -13.16 -12.92 5.19
N ILE A 89 -12.32 -13.37 4.26
CA ILE A 89 -12.14 -14.80 3.99
C ILE A 89 -11.63 -15.54 5.23
N LEU A 90 -10.68 -14.96 5.96
CA LEU A 90 -10.14 -15.58 7.19
C LEU A 90 -11.17 -15.63 8.32
N GLU A 91 -11.98 -14.59 8.48
CA GLU A 91 -13.08 -14.56 9.46
C GLU A 91 -14.13 -15.63 9.13
N GLU A 92 -14.52 -15.77 7.85
CA GLU A 92 -15.45 -16.81 7.38
C GLU A 92 -14.87 -18.23 7.59
N GLU A 93 -13.58 -18.44 7.31
CA GLU A 93 -12.91 -19.73 7.51
C GLU A 93 -12.83 -20.12 9.01
N GLU A 94 -12.60 -19.16 9.90
CA GLU A 94 -12.57 -19.40 11.36
C GLU A 94 -13.97 -19.76 11.91
N GLU A 95 -15.04 -19.16 11.41
CA GLU A 95 -16.42 -19.50 11.81
C GLU A 95 -16.82 -20.90 11.32
N SER A 96 -16.52 -21.25 10.07
CA SER A 96 -16.79 -22.59 9.53
C SER A 96 -16.04 -23.68 10.30
N SER A 97 -14.82 -23.40 10.76
CA SER A 97 -14.02 -24.36 11.54
C SER A 97 -14.62 -24.62 12.93
N LYS A 98 -15.25 -23.62 13.54
CA LYS A 98 -15.94 -23.76 14.85
C LYS A 98 -17.24 -24.55 14.74
N GLU A 99 -17.98 -24.36 13.65
CA GLU A 99 -19.20 -25.14 13.39
C GLU A 99 -18.91 -26.63 13.14
N GLU A 100 -17.77 -26.96 12.48
CA GLU A 100 -17.32 -28.34 12.30
C GLU A 100 -16.80 -29.01 13.60
N GLU A 101 -16.27 -28.23 14.56
CA GLU A 101 -15.89 -28.76 15.89
C GLU A 101 -17.12 -28.99 16.79
N GLU A 102 -18.15 -28.15 16.74
CA GLU A 102 -19.37 -28.34 17.56
C GLU A 102 -20.23 -29.54 17.11
N ASP A 103 -20.22 -29.93 15.82
CA ASP A 103 -20.95 -31.12 15.34
C ASP A 103 -20.22 -32.45 15.66
N GLN A 104 -19.00 -32.41 16.20
CA GLN A 104 -18.27 -33.58 16.70
C GLN A 104 -18.40 -33.81 18.21
N GLU A 105 -19.22 -33.03 18.93
CA GLU A 105 -19.46 -33.24 20.36
C GLU A 105 -20.91 -33.68 20.65
N PRO A 106 -21.22 -34.99 20.48
CA PRO A 106 -21.71 -35.71 21.64
C PRO A 106 -21.38 -37.22 21.60
N GLN A 107 -20.14 -37.64 21.88
CA GLN A 107 -19.91 -39.08 22.16
C GLN A 107 -18.69 -39.46 23.00
N ARG A 108 -18.20 -38.56 23.88
CA ARG A 108 -17.05 -38.86 24.74
C ARG A 108 -17.34 -38.73 26.25
N LYS A 109 -18.51 -39.21 26.67
CA LYS A 109 -18.86 -39.34 28.10
C LYS A 109 -19.38 -40.74 28.42
N GLN A 110 -18.60 -41.77 28.11
CA GLN A 110 -18.83 -43.12 28.66
C GLN A 110 -17.64 -44.06 28.41
N GLU A 111 -16.41 -43.61 28.63
CA GLU A 111 -15.24 -44.49 28.51
C GLU A 111 -14.09 -44.00 29.41
N GLU A 112 -14.39 -43.63 30.65
CA GLU A 112 -13.37 -43.20 31.61
C GLU A 112 -13.67 -43.72 33.03
N GLU A 113 -14.17 -44.95 33.13
CA GLU A 113 -14.26 -45.67 34.42
C GLU A 113 -13.62 -47.06 34.34
N HIS A 114 -12.61 -47.23 33.49
CA HIS A 114 -11.75 -48.41 33.56
C HIS A 114 -10.43 -48.07 32.86
N LEU A 115 -9.39 -47.77 33.63
CA LEU A 115 -8.04 -48.33 33.47
C LEU A 115 -7.08 -47.67 34.47
N GLU A 116 -6.47 -48.54 35.25
CA GLU A 116 -5.47 -48.33 36.30
C GLU A 116 -4.35 -47.33 35.99
N ALA A 117 -3.87 -46.71 37.06
CA ALA A 117 -2.73 -45.81 37.16
C ALA A 117 -1.49 -46.24 36.36
N CYS A 118 -0.91 -45.30 35.61
CA CYS A 118 0.46 -45.38 35.10
C CYS A 118 1.26 -44.15 35.59
N PRO A 119 2.51 -44.31 36.07
CA PRO A 119 3.28 -43.20 36.61
C PRO A 119 3.84 -42.30 35.50
N ALA A 120 4.08 -41.04 35.86
CA ALA A 120 4.47 -39.95 34.97
C ALA A 120 5.76 -40.22 34.16
N PRO A 121 5.90 -39.70 32.92
CA PRO A 121 7.15 -39.75 32.18
C PRO A 121 8.14 -38.73 32.75
N HIS A 122 9.31 -39.20 33.20
CA HIS A 122 10.44 -38.32 33.51
C HIS A 122 11.04 -37.73 32.21
N PRO A 123 11.47 -36.45 32.20
CA PRO A 123 12.21 -35.88 31.08
C PRO A 123 13.62 -36.49 31.01
N PRO A 124 14.20 -36.66 29.81
CA PRO A 124 15.54 -37.22 29.66
C PRO A 124 16.61 -36.21 30.10
N ASP A 125 17.49 -36.64 31.00
CA ASP A 125 18.68 -35.91 31.39
C ASP A 125 19.71 -35.98 30.24
N PHE A 126 19.74 -34.96 29.38
CA PHE A 126 20.85 -34.76 28.46
C PHE A 126 21.97 -33.99 29.18
N GLU A 127 23.00 -34.71 29.60
CA GLU A 127 24.25 -34.10 30.05
C GLU A 127 24.90 -33.33 28.88
N MET A 128 25.00 -32.01 29.03
CA MET A 128 25.75 -31.13 28.14
C MET A 128 27.24 -31.21 28.52
N MET A 129 28.01 -32.04 27.81
CA MET A 129 29.48 -31.96 27.88
C MET A 129 29.94 -30.63 27.29
N ILE A 130 30.68 -29.87 28.10
CA ILE A 130 31.34 -28.60 27.75
C ILE A 130 32.73 -28.90 27.18
#